data_AF-A0A392RHR2-F1
#
_entry.id   AF-A0A392RHR2-F1
#
_cell.length_a   1.000
_cell.length_b   1.000
_cell.length_c   1.000
_cell.angle_alpha   90.00
_cell.angle_beta   90.00
_cell.angle_gamma   90.00
#
_symmetry.space_group_name_H-M   'P 1'
#
loop_
_entity.id
_entity.type
_entity.pdbx_description
1 polymer ?
#
loop_
_entity_poly.entity_id
_entity_poly.type
_entity_poly.pdbx_seq_one_letter_code
_entity_poly.pdbx_strand_id
1 'polypeptide(L)' 'MLTGLQILMTGAAIYFGPNLISWWSKKQPVVARSSTEAEYRSLAHATAELSWVQTLLTELHLSFEAPDDLV' A
#
# COMPACT_ATOMS: atom_id res chain seq x y z
N MET A 1 24.95 -18.64 -15.48
CA MET A 1 24.78 -17.99 -14.16
C MET A 1 24.18 -16.60 -14.36
N LEU A 2 22.90 -16.53 -14.72
CA LEU A 2 22.14 -15.30 -14.89
C LEU A 2 20.89 -15.45 -14.02
N THR A 3 20.98 -15.10 -12.74
CA THR A 3 19.82 -15.11 -11.84
C THR A 3 19.56 -13.71 -11.33
N GLY A 4 18.65 -13.04 -12.04
CA GLY A 4 17.55 -12.26 -11.45
C GLY A 4 17.92 -11.17 -10.45
N LEU A 5 18.23 -9.97 -10.96
CA LEU A 5 18.02 -8.75 -10.20
C LEU A 5 16.49 -8.54 -10.12
N GLN A 6 15.83 -9.09 -9.10
CA GLN A 6 14.39 -8.89 -8.89
C GLN A 6 14.16 -7.43 -8.46
N ILE A 7 13.92 -6.56 -9.43
CA ILE A 7 13.47 -5.19 -9.20
C ILE A 7 12.01 -5.27 -8.75
N LEU A 8 11.74 -4.88 -7.50
CA LEU A 8 10.37 -4.80 -7.01
C LEU A 8 9.78 -3.43 -7.36
N MET A 9 8.64 -3.43 -8.04
CA MET A 9 7.83 -2.23 -8.26
C MET A 9 6.68 -2.27 -7.27
N THR A 10 6.56 -1.25 -6.44
CA THR A 10 5.41 -1.08 -5.54
C THR A 10 4.61 0.09 -6.03
N GLY A 11 3.29 -0.02 -6.05
CA GLY A 11 2.42 1.10 -6.38
C GLY A 11 1.14 1.03 -5.58
N ALA A 12 0.56 2.19 -5.33
CA ALA A 12 -0.71 2.33 -4.63
C ALA A 12 -1.58 3.39 -5.32
N ALA A 13 -2.89 3.22 -5.19
CA ALA A 13 -3.90 4.16 -5.66
C ALA A 13 -4.91 4.36 -4.53
N ILE A 14 -5.15 5.61 -4.17
CA ILE A 14 -6.07 6.03 -3.11
C ILE A 14 -7.32 6.60 -3.76
N TYR A 15 -8.44 5.93 -3.52
CA TYR A 15 -9.76 6.32 -4.02
C TYR A 15 -10.63 6.87 -2.88
N PHE A 16 -11.45 7.86 -3.19
CA PHE A 16 -12.53 8.34 -2.35
C PHE A 16 -13.86 8.17 -3.10
N GLY A 17 -14.60 7.14 -2.71
CA GLY A 17 -15.73 6.65 -3.48
C GLY A 17 -15.28 6.27 -4.90
N PRO A 18 -15.91 6.80 -5.96
CA PRO A 18 -15.52 6.52 -7.34
C PRO A 18 -14.33 7.37 -7.85
N ASN A 19 -13.80 8.31 -7.05
CA ASN A 19 -12.80 9.28 -7.50
C ASN A 19 -11.38 8.89 -7.05
N LEU A 20 -10.41 8.87 -7.97
CA LEU A 20 -8.99 8.69 -7.65
C LEU A 20 -8.43 10.01 -7.08
N ILE A 21 -8.07 10.02 -5.80
CA ILE A 21 -7.50 11.21 -5.14
C ILE A 21 -5.99 11.26 -5.36
N SER A 22 -5.31 10.13 -5.25
CA SER A 22 -3.86 10.08 -5.43
C SER A 22 -3.40 8.70 -5.87
N TRP A 23 -2.27 8.66 -6.55
CA TRP A 23 -1.62 7.43 -6.96
C TRP A 23 -0.12 7.65 -6.97
N TRP A 24 0.63 6.58 -6.73
CA TRP A 24 2.07 6.60 -6.87
C TRP A 24 2.59 5.21 -7.23
N SER A 25 3.74 5.20 -7.89
CA SER A 25 4.48 3.98 -8.23
C SER A 25 5.96 4.23 -7.96
N LYS A 26 6.55 3.40 -7.11
CA LYS A 26 7.94 3.52 -6.68
C LYS A 26 8.68 2.23 -7.02
N LYS A 27 9.74 2.40 -7.79
CA LYS A 27 10.76 1.36 -7.96
C LYS A 27 11.53 1.26 -6.65
N GLN A 28 11.43 0.11 -5.97
CA GLN A 28 12.22 -0.09 -4.76
C GLN A 28 13.69 -0.25 -5.15
N PRO A 29 14.62 0.51 -4.53
CA PRO A 29 16.05 0.36 -4.77
C PRO A 29 16.62 -0.93 -4.15
N VAL A 30 15.80 -1.67 -3.39
CA VAL A 30 16.18 -2.93 -2.75
C VAL A 30 16.04 -4.07 -3.75
N VAL A 31 17.17 -4.73 -4.01
CA VAL A 31 17.26 -5.95 -4.80
C VAL A 31 16.91 -7.13 -3.89
N ALA A 32 15.77 -7.78 -4.12
CA ALA A 32 15.44 -9.01 -3.40
C ALA A 32 16.32 -10.16 -3.90
N ARG A 33 16.92 -10.92 -2.96
CA ARG A 33 17.81 -12.05 -3.27
C ARG A 33 17.04 -13.32 -3.68
N SER A 34 15.73 -13.36 -3.48
CA SER A 34 14.82 -14.44 -3.91
C SER A 34 13.39 -13.91 -4.07
N SER A 35 12.53 -14.58 -4.84
CA SER A 35 11.12 -14.21 -5.01
C SER A 35 10.34 -14.27 -3.70
N THR A 36 10.58 -15.29 -2.86
CA THR A 36 9.94 -15.45 -1.55
C THR A 36 10.27 -14.31 -0.59
N GLU A 37 11.54 -13.87 -0.57
CA GLU A 37 11.92 -12.70 0.24
C GLU A 37 11.30 -11.41 -0.31
N ALA A 38 11.18 -11.29 -1.63
CA ALA A 38 10.49 -10.17 -2.28
C ALA A 38 9.00 -10.11 -1.91
N GLU A 39 8.32 -11.26 -1.92
CA GLU A 39 6.90 -11.38 -1.56
C GLU A 39 6.67 -11.00 -0.10
N TYR A 40 7.47 -11.55 0.83
CA TYR A 40 7.34 -11.22 2.25
C TYR A 40 7.62 -9.73 2.54
N ARG A 41 8.66 -9.16 1.90
CA ARG A 41 8.97 -7.73 2.01
C ARG A 41 7.87 -6.86 1.41
N SER A 42 7.28 -7.26 0.28
CA SER A 42 6.17 -6.54 -0.34
C SER A 42 4.93 -6.50 0.56
N LEU A 43 4.63 -7.61 1.24
CA LEU A 43 3.53 -7.71 2.19
C LEU A 43 3.76 -6.79 3.41
N ALA A 44 4.96 -6.85 3.99
CA ALA A 44 5.33 -5.98 5.11
C ALA A 44 5.26 -4.50 4.73
N HIS A 45 5.73 -4.14 3.52
CA HIS A 45 5.69 -2.78 3.01
C HIS A 45 4.24 -2.31 2.78
N ALA A 46 3.40 -3.15 2.17
CA ALA A 46 1.98 -2.87 1.98
C ALA A 46 1.26 -2.65 3.32
N THR A 47 1.59 -3.45 4.34
CA THR A 47 0.99 -3.33 5.69
C THR A 47 1.38 -2.00 6.35
N ALA A 48 2.64 -1.60 6.24
CA ALA A 48 3.13 -0.32 6.75
C ALA A 48 2.47 0.87 6.04
N GLU A 49 2.29 0.80 4.72
CA GLU A 49 1.57 1.83 3.96
C GLU A 49 0.10 1.88 4.30
N LEU A 50 -0.55 0.72 4.46
CA LEU A 50 -1.95 0.65 4.87
C LEU A 50 -2.16 1.30 6.25
N SER A 51 -1.26 1.01 7.20
CA SER A 51 -1.28 1.65 8.51
C SER A 51 -1.09 3.16 8.42
N TRP A 52 -0.16 3.63 7.59
CA TRP A 52 0.05 5.06 7.37
C TRP A 52 -1.17 5.75 6.74
N VAL A 53 -1.81 5.11 5.75
CA VAL A 53 -3.06 5.61 5.13
C VAL A 53 -4.21 5.61 6.13
N GLN A 54 -4.35 4.58 6.97
CA GLN A 54 -5.37 4.55 8.03
C GLN A 54 -5.19 5.70 9.03
N THR A 55 -3.95 5.94 9.48
CA THR A 55 -3.63 7.07 10.34
C THR A 55 -3.94 8.39 9.65
N LEU A 56 -3.57 8.55 8.37
CA LEU A 56 -3.86 9.75 7.59
C LEU A 56 -5.37 10.01 7.46
N LEU A 57 -6.17 8.97 7.20
CA LEU A 57 -7.63 9.07 7.11
C LEU A 57 -8.25 9.45 8.47
N THR A 58 -7.70 8.89 9.55
CA THR A 58 -8.11 9.21 10.92
C THR A 58 -7.82 10.67 11.28
N GLU A 59 -6.62 11.15 10.95
CA GLU A 59 -6.22 12.57 11.13
C GLU A 59 -7.09 13.52 10.30
N LEU A 60 -7.48 13.11 9.09
CA LEU A 60 -8.34 13.90 8.21
C LEU A 60 -9.80 14.03 8.72
N HIS A 61 -10.12 13.46 9.89
CA HIS A 61 -11.50 13.39 10.43
C HIS A 61 -12.49 12.78 9.43
N LEU A 62 -12.01 12.00 8.46
CA LEU A 62 -12.82 11.05 7.72
C LEU A 62 -13.02 9.84 8.64
N SER A 63 -13.64 10.09 9.79
CA SER A 63 -14.29 9.05 10.56
C SER A 63 -15.23 8.37 9.57
N PHE A 64 -14.94 7.11 9.24
CA PHE A 64 -15.93 6.25 8.62
C PHE A 64 -17.09 6.23 9.62
N GLU A 65 -18.05 7.12 9.41
CA GLU A 65 -19.34 7.08 10.05
C GLU A 65 -19.89 5.73 9.61
N ALA A 66 -19.71 4.72 10.46
CA ALA A 66 -20.46 3.50 10.36
C ALA A 66 -21.90 3.97 10.21
N PRO A 67 -22.64 3.53 9.17
CA PRO A 67 -24.02 3.94 9.04
C PRO A 67 -24.69 3.63 10.38
N ASP A 68 -25.18 4.69 11.05
CA ASP A 68 -26.07 4.56 12.19
C ASP A 68 -27.25 3.73 11.70
N ASP A 69 -27.20 2.43 11.97
CA ASP A 69 -28.28 1.49 11.72
C ASP A 69 -29.40 1.85 12.70
N LEU A 70 -30.19 2.82 12.27
CA LEU A 70 -31.47 3.16 12.86
C LEU A 70 -32.48 2.11 12.41
N VAL A 71 -32.52 0.94 13.08
CA VAL A 71 -33.74 0.12 13.28
C VAL A 71 -33.66 -0.64 14.60
#